data_AF-A0A9E4HS36-F1
#
_entry.id   AF-A0A9E4HS36-F1
#
_cell.length_a   1.000
_cell.length_b   1.000
_cell.length_c   1.000
_cell.angle_alpha   90.00
_cell.angle_beta   90.00
_cell.angle_gamma   90.00
#
_symmetry.space_group_name_H-M   'P 1'
#
loop_
_entity.id
_entity.type
_entity.pdbx_description
1 polymer ?
#
loop_
_entity_poly.entity_id
_entity_poly.type
_entity_poly.pdbx_seq_one_letter_code
_entity_poly.pdbx_strand_id
1 'polypeptide(L)'
;MNRQPIAVVPVAAFLAVSAVVSAQAPEGWTVPRTADGRPDLQGVWASDSATPLQRPEELADTPFLTDEEVATLARRAAELFNGETDAAFGESVFRAALADRTDYQSGDGVTEDNPEGTGNYNQFWLIDRWFDNRTSLIEDPPDGRLPEMTDEGK
;
A
#
# COMPACT_ATOMS: atom_id res chain seq x y z
N MET A 1 -20.80 15.43 -66.31
CA MET A 1 -20.96 14.18 -65.53
C MET A 1 -19.65 13.92 -64.79
N ASN A 2 -19.56 14.41 -63.55
CA ASN A 2 -18.40 14.27 -62.66
C ASN A 2 -18.28 12.82 -62.18
N ARG A 3 -17.14 12.18 -62.43
CA ARG A 3 -16.72 10.95 -61.75
C ARG A 3 -15.66 11.34 -60.72
N GLN A 4 -16.02 11.26 -59.44
CA GLN A 4 -15.08 11.43 -58.33
C GLN A 4 -14.40 10.07 -58.05
N PRO A 5 -13.06 9.97 -58.01
CA PRO A 5 -12.39 8.76 -57.55
C PRO A 5 -12.44 8.67 -56.02
N ILE A 6 -12.79 7.48 -55.51
CA ILE A 6 -12.79 7.14 -54.08
C ILE A 6 -11.33 7.09 -53.62
N ALA A 7 -10.95 7.99 -52.71
CA ALA A 7 -9.65 7.98 -52.04
C ALA A 7 -9.69 7.01 -50.85
N VAL A 8 -8.82 6.01 -50.87
CA VAL A 8 -8.56 5.11 -49.74
C VAL A 8 -7.68 5.87 -48.73
N VAL A 9 -8.19 6.10 -47.52
CA VAL A 9 -7.44 6.70 -46.41
C VAL A 9 -6.63 5.59 -45.72
N PRO A 10 -5.30 5.69 -45.58
CA PRO A 10 -4.56 4.73 -44.78
C PRO A 10 -4.80 5.03 -43.29
N VAL A 11 -5.26 4.03 -42.55
CA VAL A 11 -5.33 4.06 -41.08
C VAL A 11 -3.90 4.07 -40.55
N ALA A 12 -3.45 5.22 -40.04
CA ALA A 12 -2.20 5.31 -39.32
C ALA A 12 -2.35 4.64 -37.95
N ALA A 13 -1.55 3.61 -37.71
CA ALA A 13 -1.48 2.90 -36.44
C ALA A 13 -1.01 3.86 -35.32
N PHE A 14 -1.84 4.04 -34.29
CA PHE A 14 -1.46 4.71 -33.06
C PHE A 14 -0.52 3.79 -32.27
N LEU A 15 0.79 4.04 -32.34
CA LEU A 15 1.74 3.55 -31.35
C LEU A 15 1.53 4.36 -30.08
N ALA A 16 0.74 3.83 -29.14
CA ALA A 16 0.68 4.33 -27.77
C ALA A 16 2.02 4.03 -27.10
N VAL A 17 2.92 5.01 -27.09
CA VAL A 17 4.10 5.00 -26.22
C VAL A 17 3.58 5.20 -24.80
N SER A 18 3.64 4.15 -23.97
CA SER A 18 3.42 4.25 -22.53
C SER A 18 4.49 5.19 -21.97
N ALA A 19 4.12 6.46 -21.75
CA ALA A 19 4.96 7.37 -21.01
C ALA A 19 5.00 6.87 -19.56
N VAL A 20 6.12 6.26 -19.18
CA VAL A 20 6.45 6.04 -17.78
C VAL A 20 6.51 7.42 -17.14
N VAL A 21 5.49 7.77 -16.35
CA VAL A 21 5.50 9.00 -15.56
C VAL A 21 6.57 8.83 -14.49
N SER A 22 7.81 9.16 -14.83
CA SER A 22 8.85 9.36 -13.82
C SER A 22 8.48 10.59 -13.02
N ALA A 23 8.38 10.46 -11.69
CA ALA A 23 8.22 11.59 -10.79
C ALA A 23 9.42 12.54 -10.99
N GLN A 24 9.22 13.64 -11.73
CA GLN A 24 10.28 14.61 -11.97
C GLN A 24 10.42 15.52 -10.75
N ALA A 25 11.64 15.58 -10.20
CA ALA A 25 11.95 16.56 -9.16
C ALA A 25 11.80 17.99 -9.72
N PRO A 26 11.39 18.97 -8.89
CA PRO A 26 11.32 20.37 -9.32
C PRO A 26 12.64 20.84 -9.94
N GLU A 27 12.54 21.75 -10.92
CA GLU A 27 13.73 22.34 -11.55
C GLU A 27 14.63 22.98 -10.48
N GLY A 28 15.91 22.61 -10.47
CA GLY A 28 16.89 23.09 -9.49
C GLY A 28 16.92 22.36 -8.15
N TRP A 29 16.09 21.32 -7.94
CA TRP A 29 16.21 20.48 -6.76
C TRP A 29 17.51 19.65 -6.79
N THR A 30 18.17 19.55 -5.63
CA THR A 30 19.35 18.70 -5.44
C THR A 30 19.20 17.91 -4.14
N VAL A 31 19.76 16.69 -4.10
CA VAL A 31 19.73 15.83 -2.91
C VAL A 31 20.53 16.50 -1.79
N PRO A 32 19.92 16.88 -0.64
CA PRO A 32 20.66 17.38 0.51
C PRO A 32 21.71 16.37 0.96
N ARG A 33 22.88 16.85 1.40
CA ARG A 33 24.00 15.99 1.79
C ARG A 33 24.49 16.32 3.20
N THR A 34 24.89 15.28 3.93
CA THR A 34 25.61 15.40 5.20
C THR A 34 27.04 15.93 4.97
N ALA A 35 27.74 16.31 6.05
CA ALA A 35 29.10 16.85 5.96
C ALA A 35 30.13 15.90 5.31
N ASP A 36 29.86 14.59 5.32
CA ASP A 36 30.65 13.53 4.68
C ASP A 36 30.12 13.13 3.28
N GLY A 37 29.18 13.89 2.70
CA GLY A 37 28.75 13.75 1.31
C GLY A 37 27.67 12.70 1.04
N ARG A 38 27.16 12.01 2.07
CA ARG A 38 26.05 11.05 1.94
C ARG A 38 24.70 11.77 1.81
N PRO A 39 23.67 11.17 1.18
CA PRO A 39 22.33 11.72 1.21
C PRO A 39 21.87 11.98 2.64
N ASP A 40 21.35 13.17 2.91
CA ASP A 40 20.77 13.50 4.20
C ASP A 40 19.31 13.04 4.24
N LEU A 41 19.05 11.98 5.01
CA LEU A 41 17.73 11.38 5.22
C LEU A 41 17.10 11.81 6.56
N GLN A 42 17.69 12.81 7.24
CA GLN A 42 17.12 13.37 8.46
C GLN A 42 15.80 14.09 8.17
N GLY A 43 14.88 14.04 9.14
CA GLY A 43 13.58 14.67 9.02
C GLY A 43 12.54 14.04 9.94
N VAL A 44 11.30 14.49 9.78
CA VAL A 44 10.12 13.86 10.40
C VAL A 44 9.44 13.01 9.33
N TRP A 45 9.35 11.71 9.60
CA TRP A 45 8.74 10.75 8.69
C TRP A 45 7.46 10.20 9.34
N ALA A 46 6.35 10.25 8.61
CA ALA A 46 5.11 9.62 9.03
C ALA A 46 5.11 8.14 8.63
N SER A 47 4.60 7.28 9.51
CA SER A 47 4.46 5.83 9.30
C SER A 47 3.03 5.38 9.63
N ASP A 48 2.07 6.18 9.21
CA ASP A 48 0.63 6.08 9.45
C ASP A 48 -0.14 5.48 8.26
N SER A 49 0.56 4.97 7.24
CA SER A 49 -0.08 4.21 6.16
C SER A 49 -0.67 2.90 6.69
N ALA A 50 -1.86 2.54 6.20
CA ALA A 50 -2.48 1.24 6.42
C ALA A 50 -2.00 0.18 5.42
N THR A 51 -1.36 0.57 4.32
CA THR A 51 -0.96 -0.35 3.24
C THR A 51 -0.04 -1.45 3.80
N PRO A 52 -0.39 -2.73 3.63
CA PRO A 52 0.39 -3.82 4.20
C PRO A 52 1.72 -3.98 3.46
N LEU A 53 2.74 -4.55 4.13
CA LEU A 53 4.03 -4.79 3.47
C LEU A 53 3.90 -5.76 2.30
N GLN A 54 3.14 -6.84 2.48
CA GLN A 54 2.90 -7.87 1.48
C GLN A 54 1.42 -7.92 1.12
N ARG A 55 1.11 -8.23 -0.14
CA ARG A 55 -0.27 -8.31 -0.60
C ARG A 55 -1.01 -9.46 0.11
N PRO A 56 -2.21 -9.20 0.64
CA PRO A 56 -3.12 -10.25 1.06
C PRO A 56 -3.36 -11.28 -0.05
N GLU A 57 -3.45 -12.56 0.31
CA GLU A 57 -3.60 -13.65 -0.66
C GLU A 57 -4.94 -13.53 -1.41
N GLU A 58 -5.96 -13.04 -0.71
CA GLU A 58 -7.28 -12.75 -1.24
C GLU A 58 -7.28 -11.63 -2.29
N LEU A 59 -6.20 -10.83 -2.34
CA LEU A 59 -6.02 -9.71 -3.25
C LEU A 59 -4.86 -9.94 -4.23
N ALA A 60 -4.31 -11.16 -4.36
CA ALA A 60 -3.06 -11.41 -5.11
C ALA A 60 -3.00 -10.76 -6.50
N ASP A 61 -4.11 -10.82 -7.26
CA ASP A 61 -4.24 -10.28 -8.62
C ASP A 61 -4.81 -8.84 -8.67
N THR A 62 -4.94 -8.19 -7.51
CA THR A 62 -5.53 -6.86 -7.34
C THR A 62 -4.50 -5.92 -6.73
N PRO A 63 -3.61 -5.31 -7.55
CA PRO A 63 -2.59 -4.39 -7.05
C PRO A 63 -3.18 -3.07 -6.53
N PHE A 64 -4.35 -2.68 -7.05
CA PHE A 64 -5.05 -1.46 -6.66
C PHE A 64 -6.53 -1.72 -6.37
N LEU A 65 -7.02 -1.12 -5.30
CA LEU A 65 -8.43 -1.02 -4.95
C LEU A 65 -9.10 0.11 -5.72
N THR A 66 -10.42 0.01 -5.89
CA THR A 66 -11.26 1.13 -6.31
C THR A 66 -11.46 2.12 -5.16
N ASP A 67 -11.83 3.36 -5.49
CA ASP A 67 -12.11 4.39 -4.47
C ASP A 67 -13.23 3.97 -3.49
N GLU A 68 -14.22 3.21 -3.97
CA GLU A 68 -15.32 2.69 -3.15
C GLU A 68 -14.83 1.62 -2.16
N GLU A 69 -13.92 0.75 -2.59
CA GLU A 69 -13.29 -0.25 -1.72
C GLU A 69 -12.38 0.41 -0.68
N VAL A 70 -11.59 1.42 -1.07
CA VAL A 70 -10.77 2.21 -0.14
C VAL A 70 -11.65 2.88 0.92
N ALA A 71 -12.72 3.55 0.49
CA ALA A 71 -13.68 4.17 1.42
C ALA A 71 -14.33 3.15 2.36
N THR A 72 -14.63 1.95 1.85
CA THR A 72 -15.17 0.85 2.66
C THR A 72 -14.18 0.37 3.72
N LEU A 73 -12.91 0.16 3.35
CA LEU A 73 -11.86 -0.25 4.30
C LEU A 73 -11.60 0.83 5.35
N ALA A 74 -11.48 2.10 4.92
CA ALA A 74 -11.27 3.22 5.83
C ALA A 74 -12.41 3.36 6.84
N ARG A 75 -13.67 3.21 6.39
CA ARG A 75 -14.84 3.23 7.28
C ARG A 75 -14.81 2.07 8.28
N ARG A 76 -14.58 0.84 7.82
CA ARG A 76 -14.49 -0.35 8.69
C ARG A 76 -13.39 -0.20 9.73
N ALA A 77 -12.22 0.28 9.32
CA ALA A 77 -11.12 0.53 10.23
C ALA A 77 -11.49 1.61 11.27
N ALA A 78 -12.12 2.71 10.87
CA ALA A 78 -12.55 3.75 11.80
C ALA A 78 -13.61 3.27 12.80
N GLU A 79 -14.54 2.41 12.35
CA GLU A 79 -15.55 1.80 13.21
C GLU A 79 -14.93 0.84 14.23
N LEU A 80 -13.99 -0.01 13.80
CA LEU A 80 -13.33 -1.02 14.63
C LEU A 80 -12.31 -0.43 15.61
N PHE A 81 -11.53 0.55 15.16
CA PHE A 81 -10.41 1.14 15.88
C PHE A 81 -10.79 2.48 16.52
N ASN A 82 -12.00 2.56 17.07
CA ASN A 82 -12.59 3.76 17.66
C ASN A 82 -12.07 4.12 19.07
N GLY A 83 -11.08 3.37 19.59
CA GLY A 83 -10.46 3.57 20.89
C GLY A 83 -10.82 2.53 21.96
N GLU A 84 -11.86 1.71 21.75
CA GLU A 84 -12.30 0.70 22.71
C GLU A 84 -11.55 -0.64 22.58
N THR A 85 -10.90 -0.88 21.43
CA THR A 85 -10.16 -2.11 21.11
C THR A 85 -8.67 -2.03 21.49
N ASP A 86 -8.00 -3.19 21.44
CA ASP A 86 -6.54 -3.27 21.52
C ASP A 86 -5.89 -2.48 20.36
N ALA A 87 -4.72 -1.92 20.62
CA ALA A 87 -3.93 -1.26 19.61
C ALA A 87 -3.52 -2.22 18.48
N ALA A 88 -3.81 -1.81 17.24
CA ALA A 88 -3.43 -2.50 16.02
C ALA A 88 -2.17 -1.88 15.39
N PHE A 89 -1.25 -2.72 14.90
CA PHE A 89 0.02 -2.29 14.32
C PHE A 89 0.22 -2.83 12.92
N GLY A 90 0.85 -2.01 12.09
CA GLY A 90 1.26 -2.41 10.74
C GLY A 90 0.08 -2.95 9.93
N GLU A 91 0.26 -4.13 9.34
CA GLU A 91 -0.74 -4.73 8.45
C GLU A 91 -2.03 -5.16 9.15
N SER A 92 -2.04 -5.30 10.49
CA SER A 92 -3.22 -5.82 11.19
C SER A 92 -4.44 -4.91 11.05
N VAL A 93 -4.23 -3.59 10.90
CA VAL A 93 -5.29 -2.61 10.63
C VAL A 93 -5.97 -2.93 9.30
N PHE A 94 -5.19 -3.10 8.23
CA PHE A 94 -5.71 -3.41 6.90
C PHE A 94 -6.36 -4.79 6.87
N ARG A 95 -5.73 -5.80 7.47
CA ARG A 95 -6.23 -7.17 7.54
C ARG A 95 -7.56 -7.26 8.28
N ALA A 96 -7.70 -6.57 9.40
CA ALA A 96 -8.93 -6.54 10.18
C ALA A 96 -10.06 -5.85 9.41
N ALA A 97 -9.78 -4.71 8.76
CA ALA A 97 -10.76 -4.02 7.92
C ALA A 97 -11.16 -4.84 6.68
N LEU A 98 -10.20 -5.51 6.04
CA LEU A 98 -10.45 -6.39 4.89
C LEU A 98 -11.35 -7.58 5.29
N ALA A 99 -11.09 -8.16 6.46
CA ALA A 99 -11.85 -9.27 7.01
C ALA A 99 -13.19 -8.86 7.67
N ASP A 100 -13.57 -7.58 7.59
CA ASP A 100 -14.81 -7.03 8.16
C ASP A 100 -14.99 -7.40 9.65
N ARG A 101 -13.90 -7.28 10.42
CA ARG A 101 -13.91 -7.60 11.85
C ARG A 101 -14.71 -6.55 12.61
N THR A 102 -15.50 -7.00 13.59
CA THR A 102 -16.25 -6.13 14.50
C THR A 102 -15.62 -6.01 15.88
N ASP A 103 -14.56 -6.79 16.14
CA ASP A 103 -13.75 -6.73 17.35
C ASP A 103 -12.28 -7.06 17.00
N TYR A 104 -11.35 -6.55 17.79
CA TYR A 104 -9.92 -6.73 17.58
C TYR A 104 -9.17 -6.91 18.90
N GLN A 105 -8.45 -8.03 18.97
CA GLN A 105 -7.49 -8.34 20.03
C GLN A 105 -6.11 -8.46 19.41
N SER A 106 -5.10 -7.87 20.06
CA SER A 106 -3.73 -7.94 19.57
C SER A 106 -3.16 -9.35 19.72
N GLY A 107 -2.35 -9.76 18.76
CA GLY A 107 -1.57 -11.00 18.84
C GLY A 107 -0.36 -10.92 19.77
N ASP A 108 -0.15 -9.79 20.45
CA ASP A 108 1.02 -9.58 21.30
C ASP A 108 1.05 -10.53 22.49
N GLY A 109 2.20 -11.19 22.69
CA GLY A 109 2.39 -12.22 23.70
C GLY A 109 1.60 -13.52 23.49
N VAL A 110 0.97 -13.73 22.32
CA VAL A 110 0.30 -14.99 21.98
C VAL A 110 1.35 -16.07 21.78
N THR A 111 1.24 -17.15 22.54
CA THR A 111 2.09 -18.35 22.42
C THR A 111 1.22 -19.60 22.55
N GLU A 112 1.80 -20.78 22.34
CA GLU A 112 1.10 -22.05 22.58
C GLU A 112 0.63 -22.17 24.05
N ASP A 113 1.45 -21.72 24.99
CA ASP A 113 1.16 -21.74 26.44
C ASP A 113 0.30 -20.55 26.91
N ASN A 114 0.19 -19.50 26.09
CA ASN A 114 -0.61 -18.30 26.36
C ASN A 114 -1.44 -17.92 25.13
N PRO A 115 -2.49 -18.69 24.81
CA PRO A 115 -3.26 -18.50 23.57
C PRO A 115 -4.04 -17.19 23.54
N GLU A 116 -4.32 -16.59 24.71
CA GLU A 116 -5.01 -15.30 24.82
C GLU A 116 -4.05 -14.11 24.61
N GLY A 117 -2.73 -14.33 24.66
CA GLY A 117 -1.77 -13.24 24.58
C GLY A 117 -1.71 -12.39 25.84
N THR A 118 -0.80 -11.43 25.86
CA THR A 118 -0.76 -10.40 26.91
C THR A 118 -1.68 -9.23 26.57
N GLY A 119 -2.12 -9.14 25.31
CA GLY A 119 -2.85 -8.00 24.76
C GLY A 119 -1.93 -6.81 24.53
N ASN A 120 -2.51 -5.71 24.06
CA ASN A 120 -1.79 -4.45 23.89
C ASN A 120 -2.44 -3.32 24.70
N TYR A 121 -1.86 -2.12 24.68
CA TYR A 121 -2.57 -0.95 25.17
C TYR A 121 -3.75 -0.60 24.25
N ASN A 122 -4.64 0.28 24.69
CA ASN A 122 -5.82 0.67 23.91
C ASN A 122 -5.46 1.45 22.64
N GLN A 123 -6.27 1.27 21.60
CA GLN A 123 -6.12 1.90 20.30
C GLN A 123 -6.08 3.43 20.32
N PHE A 124 -6.71 4.10 21.30
CA PHE A 124 -6.74 5.57 21.37
C PHE A 124 -5.35 6.22 21.60
N TRP A 125 -4.34 5.44 21.99
CA TRP A 125 -2.96 5.92 22.08
C TRP A 125 -2.25 6.01 20.72
N LEU A 126 -2.82 5.41 19.68
CA LEU A 126 -2.27 5.42 18.34
C LEU A 126 -2.83 6.55 17.48
N ILE A 127 -2.03 6.94 16.49
CA ILE A 127 -2.47 7.82 15.41
C ILE A 127 -3.41 7.05 14.47
N ASP A 128 -4.37 7.77 13.90
CA ASP A 128 -5.21 7.27 12.82
C ASP A 128 -4.37 6.80 11.64
N ARG A 129 -4.86 5.78 10.93
CA ARG A 129 -4.22 5.27 9.72
C ARG A 129 -4.90 5.82 8.48
N TRP A 130 -4.11 6.17 7.48
CA TRP A 130 -4.62 6.55 6.17
C TRP A 130 -4.54 5.37 5.20
N PHE A 131 -5.54 5.27 4.32
CA PHE A 131 -5.63 4.24 3.30
C PHE A 131 -5.40 4.87 1.92
N ASP A 132 -4.40 4.37 1.18
CA ASP A 132 -4.37 4.55 -0.27
C ASP A 132 -5.10 3.39 -0.97
N ASN A 133 -5.03 3.39 -2.30
CA ASN A 133 -5.56 2.31 -3.11
C ASN A 133 -4.59 1.14 -3.30
N ARG A 134 -3.37 1.16 -2.75
CA ARG A 134 -2.43 0.03 -2.94
C ARG A 134 -2.78 -1.10 -1.98
N THR A 135 -2.58 -2.32 -2.45
CA THR A 135 -2.78 -3.53 -1.64
C THR A 135 -1.47 -4.11 -1.09
N SER A 136 -0.33 -3.50 -1.41
CA SER A 136 1.00 -3.86 -0.90
C SER A 136 1.98 -2.68 -1.01
N LEU A 137 2.96 -2.61 -0.13
CA LEU A 137 4.14 -1.74 -0.28
C LEU A 137 5.17 -2.33 -1.25
N ILE A 138 5.15 -3.65 -1.47
CA ILE A 138 5.97 -4.31 -2.47
C ILE A 138 5.27 -4.21 -3.83
N GLU A 139 5.99 -3.67 -4.81
CA GLU A 139 5.53 -3.56 -6.20
C GLU A 139 6.16 -4.62 -7.11
N ASP A 140 7.38 -5.06 -6.79
CA ASP A 140 8.13 -6.10 -7.51
C ASP A 140 8.68 -7.13 -6.51
N PRO A 141 8.31 -8.42 -6.60
CA PRO A 141 7.51 -9.06 -7.65
C PRO A 141 6.06 -8.55 -7.79
N PRO A 142 5.41 -8.70 -8.97
CA PRO A 142 4.08 -8.15 -9.23
C PRO A 142 2.97 -8.68 -8.32
N ASP A 143 3.16 -9.84 -7.70
CA ASP A 143 2.26 -10.41 -6.69
C ASP A 143 2.30 -9.63 -5.35
N GLY A 144 3.19 -8.65 -5.23
CA GLY A 144 3.34 -7.78 -4.08
C GLY A 144 3.77 -8.51 -2.83
N ARG A 145 4.48 -9.65 -2.96
CA ARG A 145 4.99 -10.43 -1.84
C ARG A 145 6.52 -10.43 -1.83
N LEU A 146 7.10 -10.81 -0.70
CA LEU A 146 8.55 -10.96 -0.64
C LEU A 146 8.99 -12.07 -1.62
N PRO A 147 10.05 -11.83 -2.42
CA PRO A 147 10.60 -12.88 -3.26
C PRO A 147 11.16 -14.02 -2.41
N GLU A 148 11.23 -15.23 -2.99
CA GLU A 148 11.91 -16.34 -2.33
C GLU A 148 13.36 -15.97 -2.00
N MET A 149 13.78 -16.35 -0.80
CA MET A 149 15.14 -16.11 -0.35
C MET A 149 16.12 -16.96 -1.19
N THR A 150 17.14 -16.32 -1.76
CA THR A 150 18.18 -17.03 -2.52
C THR A 150 18.97 -17.96 -1.60
N ASP A 151 19.67 -18.94 -2.17
CA ASP A 151 20.47 -19.87 -1.38
C ASP A 151 21.61 -19.16 -0.62
N GLU A 152 22.13 -18.05 -1.13
CA GLU A 152 23.12 -17.22 -0.43
C GLU A 152 22.53 -16.43 0.75
N GLY A 153 21.21 -16.22 0.78
CA GLY A 153 20.53 -15.47 1.82
C GLY A 153 20.17 -16.29 3.06
N LYS A 154 20.05 -17.62 2.93
CA LYS A 154 19.67 -18.55 4.00
C LYS A 154 20.81 -18.79 4.99
#